data_AF-A0A3S1H2P1-F1
#
_entry.id   AF-A0A3S1H2P1-F1
#
_cell.length_a   1.000
_cell.length_b   1.000
_cell.length_c   1.000
_cell.angle_alpha   90.00
_cell.angle_beta   90.00
_cell.angle_gamma   90.00
#
_symmetry.space_group_name_H-M   'P 1'
#
loop_
_entity.id
_entity.type
_entity.pdbx_description
1 polymer ?
#
loop_
_entity_poly.entity_id
_entity_poly.type
_entity_poly.pdbx_seq_one_letter_code
_entity_poly.pdbx_strand_id
1 'polypeptide(L)'
;MSRLSRIFRRNPIPAVLVCTLTTVSLFVSISKFSEHGPSVKPPEDTALAVAGRVALEKQESLNANLLQLQKEFARVETELKYEKLRGQMLNKELEESKKKEFARVETELKYEKLRGQMLNKELEDAKKMLHKELEDAKKVRVWVGFGGFVGLTPPPPTTQQPKTPAEFFHREQERRLANILDVCSDTTRPFGVVNSLLPTEDGMTYCVIPRLTKDRLPEPRKFYGRGSKMLRSRRYRNPSEIFFAVQDPFKRLWETYVDNFRLPRKWNTNGIKIEAKRPPKKSAISEGKQLMKTCGMDVTFQEFVLFALKSYENEYDPFYRLCDPCQLKPTYVIRDESRQTDSRFVLQHFNLAWVLASSNFTRDEHLSYINNTEARKLKCATGGELGKRLWYALEVMGIIPGGTTSAPYIDDNTLPAQIIKIATDLFQVAEDRGMDRIAHKRKYLAEAFGSLPQHILDSVKKKYEMDFRLFGYERDPSDFEKSS
;
A
#
# COMPACT_ATOMS: atom_id res chain seq x y z
N MET A 1 6.88 -45.60 -9.84
CA MET A 1 6.22 -45.78 -8.52
C MET A 1 6.97 -45.20 -7.31
N SER A 2 8.03 -44.39 -7.43
CA SER A 2 8.78 -43.86 -6.26
C SER A 2 8.70 -42.34 -6.02
N ARG A 3 7.76 -41.62 -6.67
CA ARG A 3 7.57 -40.15 -6.46
C ARG A 3 6.20 -39.73 -5.92
N LEU A 4 5.27 -40.66 -5.70
CA LEU A 4 3.93 -40.36 -5.15
C LEU A 4 3.87 -40.40 -3.60
N SER A 5 4.94 -40.83 -2.91
CA SER A 5 4.93 -41.01 -1.44
C SER A 5 5.17 -39.73 -0.62
N ARG A 6 5.50 -38.58 -1.25
CA ARG A 6 5.75 -37.33 -0.52
C ARG A 6 4.55 -36.39 -0.41
N ILE A 7 3.49 -36.59 -1.20
CA ILE A 7 2.33 -35.69 -1.21
C ILE A 7 1.31 -36.05 -0.10
N PHE A 8 1.34 -37.29 0.43
CA PHE A 8 0.39 -37.74 1.46
C PHE A 8 0.77 -37.45 2.93
N ARG A 9 1.87 -36.73 3.20
CA ARG A 9 2.31 -36.44 4.59
C ARG A 9 1.74 -35.17 5.23
N ARG A 10 0.88 -34.40 4.56
CA ARG A 10 0.41 -33.09 5.08
C ARG A 10 -1.09 -32.94 5.34
N ASN A 11 -1.90 -33.96 5.08
CA ASN A 11 -3.32 -33.97 5.46
C ASN A 11 -3.67 -35.34 6.07
N PRO A 12 -3.96 -35.46 7.37
CA PRO A 12 -4.51 -36.69 7.92
C PRO A 12 -5.98 -36.76 7.50
N ILE A 13 -6.27 -37.48 6.42
CA ILE A 13 -7.61 -38.04 6.21
C ILE A 13 -7.77 -39.16 7.24
N PRO A 14 -8.87 -39.22 8.02
CA PRO A 14 -9.04 -40.23 9.04
C PRO A 14 -9.00 -41.64 8.42
N ALA A 15 -8.10 -42.48 8.93
CA ALA A 15 -7.86 -43.87 8.51
C ALA A 15 -9.03 -44.84 8.74
N VAL A 16 -10.25 -44.34 8.93
CA VAL A 16 -11.44 -45.13 9.26
C VAL A 16 -12.07 -45.77 8.01
N LEU A 17 -11.80 -45.26 6.80
CA LEU A 17 -12.50 -45.73 5.60
C LEU A 17 -11.83 -46.90 4.84
N VAL A 18 -10.55 -47.19 5.09
CA VAL A 18 -9.83 -48.24 4.34
C VAL A 18 -9.89 -49.60 5.04
N CYS A 19 -10.17 -49.65 6.35
CA CYS A 19 -10.30 -50.91 7.09
C CYS A 19 -11.68 -51.56 7.03
N THR A 20 -12.74 -50.85 6.64
CA THR A 20 -14.11 -51.41 6.64
C THR A 20 -14.45 -52.17 5.36
N LEU A 21 -13.77 -51.90 4.24
CA LEU A 21 -14.04 -52.58 2.97
C LEU A 21 -13.44 -54.00 2.90
N THR A 22 -12.39 -54.31 3.66
CA THR A 22 -11.82 -55.66 3.73
C THR A 22 -12.56 -56.58 4.70
N THR A 23 -13.23 -56.05 5.73
CA THR A 23 -14.01 -56.87 6.68
C THR A 23 -15.36 -57.33 6.13
N VAL A 24 -15.96 -56.62 5.17
CA VAL A 24 -17.27 -57.00 4.60
C VAL A 24 -17.14 -58.18 3.62
N SER A 25 -16.02 -58.34 2.91
CA SER A 25 -15.79 -59.52 2.07
C SER A 25 -15.54 -60.82 2.87
N LEU A 26 -15.13 -60.73 4.14
CA LEU A 26 -14.88 -61.91 4.98
C LEU A 26 -16.15 -62.46 5.67
N PHE A 27 -17.21 -61.67 5.80
CA PHE A 27 -18.46 -62.11 6.42
C PHE A 27 -19.42 -62.85 5.47
N VAL A 28 -19.20 -62.80 4.16
CA VAL A 28 -20.06 -63.46 3.17
C VAL A 28 -19.66 -64.93 2.93
N SER A 29 -18.50 -65.38 3.41
CA SER A 29 -18.02 -66.76 3.18
C SER A 29 -18.27 -67.77 4.31
N ILE A 30 -18.90 -67.39 5.43
CA ILE A 30 -19.04 -68.29 6.60
C ILE A 30 -20.42 -69.00 6.70
N SER A 31 -21.40 -68.69 5.86
CA SER A 31 -22.77 -69.24 6.02
C SER A 31 -23.08 -70.54 5.27
N LYS A 32 -22.08 -71.41 5.02
CA LYS A 32 -22.30 -72.76 4.45
C LYS A 32 -21.60 -73.83 5.29
N PHE A 33 -22.03 -74.09 6.52
CA PHE A 33 -21.78 -75.38 7.17
C PHE A 33 -22.67 -75.52 8.41
N SER A 34 -23.49 -76.57 8.41
CA SER A 34 -24.00 -77.32 9.58
C SER A 34 -25.46 -77.72 9.38
N GLU A 35 -25.68 -78.73 8.54
CA GLU A 35 -26.86 -79.60 8.63
C GLU A 35 -26.52 -80.78 9.52
N HIS A 36 -27.34 -81.00 10.57
CA HIS A 36 -27.67 -82.27 11.26
C HIS A 36 -27.75 -82.09 12.79
N GLY A 37 -28.97 -82.16 13.34
CA GLY A 37 -29.23 -82.27 14.78
C GLY A 37 -30.71 -82.03 15.12
N PRO A 38 -31.34 -82.77 16.05
CA PRO A 38 -32.76 -83.11 15.94
C PRO A 38 -33.70 -82.15 16.69
N SER A 39 -34.83 -81.91 16.02
CA SER A 39 -36.20 -81.73 16.52
C SER A 39 -36.38 -81.37 18.00
N VAL A 40 -36.37 -80.07 18.28
CA VAL A 40 -37.12 -79.46 19.39
C VAL A 40 -37.89 -78.31 18.77
N LYS A 41 -39.23 -78.30 18.93
CA LYS A 41 -40.10 -77.19 18.51
C LYS A 41 -39.99 -76.05 19.52
N PRO A 42 -39.58 -74.83 19.12
CA PRO A 42 -39.93 -73.62 19.87
C PRO A 42 -41.06 -72.86 19.16
N PRO A 43 -41.91 -72.12 19.90
CA PRO A 43 -42.87 -71.19 19.31
C PRO A 43 -42.21 -69.82 19.17
N GLU A 44 -41.58 -69.53 18.03
CA GLU A 44 -40.92 -68.21 17.87
C GLU A 44 -40.76 -67.77 16.39
N ASP A 45 -41.80 -67.94 15.57
CA ASP A 45 -41.79 -67.53 14.15
C ASP A 45 -41.90 -66.00 13.94
N THR A 46 -42.14 -65.21 14.99
CA THR A 46 -42.29 -63.75 14.89
C THR A 46 -40.98 -62.97 15.05
N ALA A 47 -40.01 -63.46 15.83
CA ALA A 47 -38.75 -62.75 16.07
C ALA A 47 -37.84 -62.76 14.82
N LEU A 48 -37.80 -63.88 14.09
CA LEU A 48 -36.98 -64.03 12.88
C LEU A 48 -37.49 -63.14 11.74
N ALA A 49 -38.82 -63.00 11.61
CA ALA A 49 -39.44 -62.17 10.59
C ALA A 49 -39.19 -60.66 10.81
N VAL A 50 -39.13 -60.20 12.07
CA VAL A 50 -38.83 -58.80 12.40
C VAL A 50 -37.35 -58.49 12.15
N ALA A 51 -36.44 -59.39 12.54
CA ALA A 51 -35.00 -59.22 12.28
C ALA A 51 -34.68 -59.13 10.76
N GLY A 52 -35.37 -59.93 9.94
CA GLY A 52 -35.23 -59.89 8.49
C GLY A 52 -35.64 -58.54 7.86
N ARG A 53 -36.73 -57.92 8.33
CA ARG A 53 -37.17 -56.60 7.82
C ARG A 53 -36.20 -55.48 8.19
N VAL A 54 -35.72 -55.46 9.44
CA VAL A 54 -34.75 -54.44 9.90
C VAL A 54 -33.42 -54.56 9.13
N ALA A 55 -32.99 -55.78 8.80
CA ALA A 55 -31.80 -55.99 7.97
C ALA A 55 -32.00 -55.48 6.54
N LEU A 56 -33.16 -55.73 5.95
CA LEU A 56 -33.50 -55.28 4.59
C LEU A 56 -33.55 -53.73 4.49
N GLU A 57 -34.24 -53.06 5.42
CA GLU A 57 -34.32 -51.60 5.46
C GLU A 57 -32.94 -50.96 5.64
N LYS A 58 -32.09 -51.54 6.47
CA LYS A 58 -30.72 -51.07 6.67
C LYS A 58 -29.86 -51.27 5.41
N GLN A 59 -30.07 -52.34 4.67
CA GLN A 59 -29.38 -52.61 3.41
C GLN A 59 -29.84 -51.66 2.30
N GLU A 60 -31.13 -51.36 2.20
CA GLU A 60 -31.66 -50.36 1.27
C GLU A 60 -31.13 -48.95 1.57
N SER A 61 -31.10 -48.56 2.85
CA SER A 61 -30.49 -47.29 3.29
C SER A 61 -29.01 -47.21 2.93
N LEU A 62 -28.26 -48.30 3.12
CA LEU A 62 -26.84 -48.36 2.78
C LEU A 62 -26.63 -48.19 1.26
N ASN A 63 -27.44 -48.86 0.44
CA ASN A 63 -27.38 -48.77 -1.02
C ASN A 63 -27.74 -47.36 -1.52
N ALA A 64 -28.72 -46.70 -0.91
CA ALA A 64 -29.08 -45.32 -1.23
C ALA A 64 -27.93 -44.34 -0.91
N ASN A 65 -27.29 -44.49 0.25
CA ASN A 65 -26.12 -43.69 0.63
C ASN A 65 -24.92 -43.93 -0.30
N LEU A 66 -24.68 -45.18 -0.72
CA LEU A 66 -23.62 -45.51 -1.67
C LEU A 66 -23.86 -44.85 -3.04
N LEU A 67 -25.11 -44.89 -3.53
CA LEU A 67 -25.48 -44.24 -4.79
C LEU A 67 -25.32 -42.71 -4.71
N GLN A 68 -25.66 -42.11 -3.57
CA GLN A 68 -25.45 -40.66 -3.36
C GLN A 68 -23.96 -40.31 -3.36
N LEU A 69 -23.13 -41.10 -2.68
CA LEU A 69 -21.67 -40.91 -2.68
C LEU A 69 -21.06 -41.06 -4.07
N GLN A 70 -21.54 -42.02 -4.88
CA GLN A 70 -21.11 -42.16 -6.28
C GLN A 70 -21.46 -40.94 -7.13
N LYS A 71 -22.64 -40.35 -6.92
CA LYS A 71 -23.06 -39.11 -7.60
C LYS A 71 -22.18 -37.92 -7.21
N GLU A 72 -21.90 -37.75 -5.92
CA GLU A 72 -21.01 -36.69 -5.44
C GLU A 72 -19.58 -36.87 -5.95
N PHE A 73 -19.07 -38.10 -6.01
CA PHE A 73 -17.74 -38.38 -6.56
C PHE A 73 -17.66 -38.04 -8.05
N ALA A 74 -18.67 -38.41 -8.84
CA ALA A 74 -18.76 -38.04 -10.25
C ALA A 74 -18.81 -36.52 -10.45
N ARG A 75 -19.58 -35.81 -9.61
CA ARG A 75 -19.64 -34.34 -9.60
C ARG A 75 -18.26 -33.73 -9.32
N VAL A 76 -17.59 -34.17 -8.26
CA VAL A 76 -16.25 -33.67 -7.90
C VAL A 76 -15.23 -33.95 -9.03
N GLU A 77 -15.31 -35.09 -9.69
CA GLU A 77 -14.43 -35.40 -10.83
C GLU A 77 -14.68 -34.45 -12.01
N THR A 78 -15.93 -34.09 -12.30
CA THR A 78 -16.26 -33.10 -13.34
C THR A 78 -15.79 -31.70 -12.98
N GLU A 79 -15.96 -31.26 -11.72
CA GLU A 79 -15.46 -29.97 -11.24
C GLU A 79 -13.92 -29.91 -11.32
N LEU A 80 -13.23 -31.00 -10.97
CA LEU A 80 -11.76 -31.08 -11.07
C LEU A 80 -11.28 -31.02 -12.53
N LYS A 81 -11.98 -31.69 -13.47
CA LYS A 81 -11.68 -31.60 -14.92
C LYS A 81 -11.87 -30.17 -15.43
N TYR A 82 -12.94 -29.50 -15.00
CA TYR A 82 -13.22 -28.11 -15.38
C TYR A 82 -12.14 -27.15 -14.86
N GLU A 83 -11.76 -27.25 -13.58
CA GLU A 83 -10.70 -26.40 -13.00
C GLU A 83 -9.33 -26.64 -13.66
N LYS A 84 -9.03 -27.88 -14.05
CA LYS A 84 -7.81 -28.18 -14.82
C LYS A 84 -7.81 -27.51 -16.20
N LEU A 85 -8.93 -27.56 -16.92
CA LEU A 85 -9.08 -26.92 -18.22
C LEU A 85 -9.01 -25.39 -18.09
N ARG A 86 -9.65 -24.83 -17.07
CA ARG A 86 -9.58 -23.41 -16.74
C ARG A 86 -8.15 -22.96 -16.45
N GLY A 87 -7.39 -23.73 -15.68
CA GLY A 87 -5.97 -23.47 -15.44
C GLY A 87 -5.13 -23.48 -16.71
N GLN A 88 -5.42 -24.36 -17.67
CA GLN A 88 -4.75 -24.39 -18.98
C GLN A 88 -5.06 -23.16 -19.84
N MET A 89 -6.32 -22.71 -19.86
CA MET A 89 -6.72 -21.50 -20.59
C MET A 89 -6.06 -20.25 -20.01
N LEU A 90 -6.09 -20.07 -18.68
CA LEU A 90 -5.43 -18.95 -18.01
C LEU A 90 -3.92 -18.93 -18.25
N ASN A 91 -3.27 -20.10 -18.26
CA ASN A 91 -1.84 -20.17 -18.55
C ASN A 91 -1.53 -19.79 -20.01
N LYS A 92 -2.40 -20.15 -20.96
CA LYS A 92 -2.28 -19.76 -22.37
C LYS A 92 -2.44 -18.24 -22.54
N GLU A 93 -3.46 -17.65 -21.91
CA GLU A 93 -3.70 -16.20 -21.91
C GLU A 93 -2.52 -15.44 -21.29
N LEU A 94 -1.95 -15.95 -20.19
CA LEU A 94 -0.78 -15.37 -19.55
C LEU A 94 0.44 -15.35 -20.48
N GLU A 95 0.71 -16.46 -21.19
CA GLU A 95 1.82 -16.54 -22.13
C GLU A 95 1.61 -15.63 -23.37
N GLU A 96 0.38 -15.51 -23.87
CA GLU A 96 0.04 -14.55 -24.93
C GLU A 96 0.21 -13.09 -24.47
N SER A 97 -0.19 -12.78 -23.23
CA SER A 97 0.00 -11.46 -22.63
C SER A 97 1.49 -11.13 -22.45
N LYS A 98 2.30 -12.08 -21.97
CA LYS A 98 3.75 -11.90 -21.87
C LYS A 98 4.38 -11.61 -23.23
N LYS A 99 4.00 -12.36 -24.28
CA LYS A 99 4.50 -12.12 -25.64
C LYS A 99 4.15 -10.72 -26.16
N LYS A 100 2.93 -10.24 -25.90
CA LYS A 100 2.53 -8.87 -26.25
C LYS A 100 3.35 -7.81 -25.51
N GLU A 101 3.55 -7.96 -24.20
CA GLU A 101 4.37 -7.04 -23.41
C GLU A 101 5.83 -7.03 -23.88
N PHE A 102 6.43 -8.19 -24.13
CA PHE A 102 7.79 -8.28 -24.66
C PHE A 102 7.91 -7.58 -26.03
N ALA A 103 6.93 -7.76 -26.92
CA ALA A 103 6.91 -7.06 -28.20
C ALA A 103 6.80 -5.53 -28.03
N ARG A 104 5.98 -5.05 -27.08
CA ARG A 104 5.86 -3.61 -26.76
C ARG A 104 7.19 -3.04 -26.25
N VAL A 105 7.82 -3.71 -25.29
CA VAL A 105 9.11 -3.30 -24.72
C VAL A 105 10.21 -3.28 -25.80
N GLU A 106 10.21 -4.26 -26.72
CA GLU A 106 11.17 -4.27 -27.83
C GLU A 106 10.97 -3.08 -28.78
N THR A 107 9.71 -2.71 -29.08
CA THR A 107 9.43 -1.52 -29.88
C THR A 107 9.81 -0.21 -29.18
N GLU A 108 9.57 -0.10 -27.88
CA GLU A 108 9.99 1.06 -27.07
C GLU A 108 11.52 1.19 -27.04
N LEU A 109 12.24 0.07 -26.86
CA LEU A 109 13.71 0.05 -26.89
C LEU A 109 14.26 0.49 -28.25
N LYS A 110 13.63 0.07 -29.36
CA LYS A 110 14.00 0.53 -30.72
C LYS A 110 13.77 2.02 -30.87
N TYR A 111 12.66 2.55 -30.36
CA TYR A 111 12.35 3.98 -30.40
C TYR A 111 13.34 4.81 -29.59
N GLU A 112 13.66 4.40 -28.36
CA GLU A 112 14.65 5.10 -27.52
C GLU A 112 16.06 5.06 -28.13
N LYS A 113 16.44 3.96 -28.79
CA LYS A 113 17.70 3.89 -29.53
C LYS A 113 17.74 4.91 -30.69
N LEU A 114 16.66 5.02 -31.46
CA LEU A 114 16.52 6.03 -32.53
C LEU A 114 16.56 7.46 -31.97
N ARG A 115 15.87 7.70 -30.85
CA ARG A 115 15.88 8.99 -30.17
C ARG A 115 17.28 9.37 -29.69
N GLY A 116 18.01 8.44 -29.10
CA GLY A 116 19.41 8.65 -28.70
C GLY A 116 20.31 9.00 -29.89
N GLN A 117 20.10 8.38 -31.06
CA GLN A 117 20.82 8.73 -32.29
C GLN A 117 20.51 10.14 -32.79
N MET A 118 19.24 10.58 -32.71
CA MET A 118 18.84 11.94 -33.08
C MET A 118 19.45 12.98 -32.14
N LEU A 119 19.36 12.78 -30.82
CA LEU A 119 19.94 13.69 -29.83
C LEU A 119 21.46 13.79 -29.97
N ASN A 120 22.14 12.68 -30.26
CA ASN A 120 23.58 12.69 -30.49
C ASN A 120 23.95 13.49 -31.75
N LYS A 121 23.12 13.41 -32.80
CA LYS A 121 23.29 14.22 -34.02
C LYS A 121 23.10 15.71 -33.72
N GLU A 122 22.03 16.08 -33.00
CA GLU A 122 21.77 17.47 -32.58
C GLU A 122 22.89 18.03 -31.71
N LEU A 123 23.44 17.22 -30.80
CA LEU A 123 24.58 17.60 -29.97
C LEU A 123 25.83 17.88 -30.81
N GLU A 124 26.13 17.03 -31.79
CA GLU A 124 27.26 17.25 -32.69
C GLU A 124 27.07 18.48 -33.59
N ASP A 125 25.84 18.76 -34.03
CA ASP A 125 25.54 19.98 -34.78
C ASP A 125 25.64 21.24 -33.91
N ALA A 126 25.18 21.20 -32.66
CA ALA A 126 25.34 22.29 -31.69
C ALA A 126 26.83 22.55 -31.36
N LYS A 127 27.64 21.50 -31.19
CA LYS A 127 29.09 21.63 -31.01
C LYS A 127 29.75 22.35 -32.19
N LYS A 128 29.36 22.02 -33.43
CA LYS A 128 29.86 22.70 -34.64
C LYS A 128 29.45 24.17 -34.67
N MET A 129 28.22 24.51 -34.30
CA MET A 129 27.77 25.91 -34.23
C MET A 129 28.56 26.71 -33.19
N LEU A 130 28.72 26.17 -31.97
CA LEU A 130 29.49 26.82 -30.92
C LEU A 130 30.96 27.02 -31.31
N HIS A 131 31.56 26.02 -31.98
CA HIS A 131 32.93 26.15 -32.47
C HIS A 131 33.05 27.26 -33.53
N LYS A 132 32.07 27.38 -34.42
CA LYS A 132 32.00 28.46 -35.41
C LYS A 132 31.88 29.84 -34.75
N GLU A 133 30.98 29.98 -33.76
CA GLU A 133 30.82 31.23 -33.00
C GLU A 133 32.09 31.61 -32.24
N LEU A 134 32.80 30.65 -31.65
CA LEU A 134 34.06 30.89 -30.96
C LEU A 134 35.13 31.42 -31.93
N GLU A 135 35.23 30.83 -33.12
CA GLU A 135 36.16 31.29 -34.16
C GLU A 135 35.79 32.68 -34.70
N ASP A 136 34.51 33.00 -34.82
CA ASP A 136 34.07 34.35 -35.22
C ASP A 136 34.29 35.38 -34.10
N ALA A 137 34.06 35.03 -32.83
CA ALA A 137 34.33 35.89 -31.67
C ALA A 137 35.83 36.20 -31.50
N LYS A 138 36.72 35.25 -31.80
CA LYS A 138 38.17 35.49 -31.83
C LYS A 138 38.57 36.56 -32.84
N LYS A 139 37.86 36.68 -33.97
CA LYS A 139 38.11 37.74 -34.98
C LYS A 139 37.70 39.13 -34.49
N VAL A 140 36.66 39.22 -33.64
CA VAL A 140 36.13 40.50 -33.13
C VAL A 140 36.96 41.07 -31.98
N ARG A 141 37.71 40.23 -31.25
CA ARG A 141 38.47 40.65 -30.05
C ARG A 141 39.73 41.49 -30.32
N VAL A 142 40.00 41.86 -31.57
CA VAL A 142 41.13 42.74 -31.93
C VAL A 142 40.75 44.24 -31.86
N TRP A 143 39.47 44.59 -31.60
CA TRP A 143 38.97 45.96 -31.85
C TRP A 143 38.27 46.68 -30.68
N VAL A 144 38.60 46.39 -29.42
CA VAL A 144 38.08 47.20 -28.30
C VAL A 144 39.20 47.53 -27.31
N GLY A 145 39.89 48.62 -27.60
CA GLY A 145 40.72 49.35 -26.65
C GLY A 145 39.89 50.40 -25.90
N PHE A 146 40.11 50.45 -24.58
CA PHE A 146 40.01 51.61 -23.69
C PHE A 146 38.71 52.43 -23.62
N GLY A 147 38.02 52.29 -22.48
CA GLY A 147 37.06 53.26 -21.93
C GLY A 147 36.31 52.61 -20.77
N GLY A 148 36.72 52.80 -19.51
CA GLY A 148 36.25 53.93 -18.70
C GLY A 148 35.09 53.47 -17.80
N PHE A 149 35.41 52.85 -16.66
CA PHE A 149 34.43 52.36 -15.70
C PHE A 149 33.92 53.51 -14.81
N VAL A 150 32.64 53.89 -14.96
CA VAL A 150 31.95 54.84 -14.08
C VAL A 150 31.19 54.05 -13.01
N GLY A 151 31.46 54.36 -11.74
CA GLY A 151 30.85 53.72 -10.58
C GLY A 151 29.39 54.13 -10.40
N LEU A 152 28.48 53.15 -10.50
CA LEU A 152 27.10 53.25 -10.07
C LEU A 152 26.88 52.30 -8.90
N THR A 153 26.44 52.84 -7.77
CA THR A 153 26.00 52.07 -6.61
C THR A 153 24.78 51.22 -6.98
N PRO A 154 24.75 49.93 -6.62
CA PRO A 154 23.67 49.03 -7.04
C PRO A 154 22.36 49.40 -6.35
N PRO A 155 21.22 49.42 -7.09
CA PRO A 155 19.91 49.62 -6.49
C PRO A 155 19.56 48.47 -5.51
N PRO A 156 18.69 48.72 -4.52
CA PRO A 156 18.25 47.70 -3.59
C PRO A 156 17.64 46.51 -4.36
N PRO A 157 17.84 45.27 -3.88
CA PRO A 157 17.42 44.08 -4.60
C PRO A 157 15.89 44.05 -4.67
N THR A 158 15.34 44.43 -5.83
CA THR A 158 13.94 44.17 -6.15
C THR A 158 13.70 42.67 -6.04
N THR A 159 12.73 42.25 -5.24
CA THR A 159 12.36 40.84 -5.06
C THR A 159 11.86 40.27 -6.39
N GLN A 160 12.78 39.87 -7.26
CA GLN A 160 12.44 39.30 -8.56
C GLN A 160 11.75 37.96 -8.30
N GLN A 161 10.54 37.81 -8.86
CA GLN A 161 9.91 36.51 -8.96
C GLN A 161 10.83 35.58 -9.75
N PRO A 162 10.94 34.30 -9.34
CA PRO A 162 11.80 33.35 -10.04
C PRO A 162 11.35 33.24 -11.49
N LYS A 163 12.29 33.42 -12.42
CA LYS A 163 12.03 33.43 -13.87
C LYS A 163 11.97 32.03 -14.44
N THR A 164 12.56 31.05 -13.74
CA THR A 164 12.61 29.67 -14.19
C THR A 164 12.10 28.70 -13.11
N PRO A 165 11.51 27.56 -13.50
CA PRO A 165 11.17 26.48 -12.59
C PRO A 165 12.36 26.00 -11.72
N ALA A 166 13.58 26.04 -12.24
CA ALA A 166 14.79 25.68 -11.49
C ALA A 166 15.12 26.69 -10.38
N GLU A 167 15.02 28.00 -10.69
CA GLU A 167 15.19 29.06 -9.68
C GLU A 167 14.13 28.94 -8.56
N PHE A 168 12.89 28.62 -8.92
CA PHE A 168 11.84 28.36 -7.94
C PHE A 168 12.21 27.19 -7.02
N PHE A 169 12.64 26.06 -7.58
CA PHE A 169 13.07 24.90 -6.80
C PHE A 169 14.23 25.24 -5.86
N HIS A 170 15.29 25.90 -6.34
CA HIS A 170 16.43 26.25 -5.51
C HIS A 170 16.04 27.19 -4.37
N ARG A 171 15.29 28.27 -4.66
CA ARG A 171 14.80 29.19 -3.63
C ARG A 171 13.95 28.47 -2.57
N GLU A 172 13.10 27.56 -3.00
CA GLU A 172 12.22 26.81 -2.10
C GLU A 172 13.00 25.78 -1.27
N GLN A 173 14.03 25.13 -1.81
CA GLN A 173 14.94 24.27 -1.05
C GLN A 173 15.75 25.07 -0.02
N GLU A 174 16.32 26.22 -0.40
CA GLU A 174 17.01 27.12 0.53
C GLU A 174 16.12 27.52 1.69
N ARG A 175 14.87 27.91 1.41
CA ARG A 175 13.87 28.24 2.43
C ARG A 175 13.59 27.07 3.37
N ARG A 176 13.39 25.86 2.84
CA ARG A 176 13.12 24.64 3.64
C ARG A 176 14.31 24.28 4.53
N LEU A 177 15.52 24.33 4.00
CA LEU A 177 16.74 24.05 4.76
C LEU A 177 17.01 25.13 5.82
N ALA A 178 16.74 26.40 5.52
CA ALA A 178 16.83 27.50 6.47
C ALA A 178 15.88 27.29 7.66
N ASN A 179 14.63 26.87 7.43
CA ASN A 179 13.70 26.55 8.51
C ASN A 179 14.23 25.41 9.41
N ILE A 180 14.80 24.36 8.81
CA ILE A 180 15.43 23.28 9.58
C ILE A 180 16.58 23.87 10.41
N LEU A 181 17.50 24.61 9.80
CA LEU A 181 18.66 25.19 10.51
C LEU A 181 18.25 26.11 11.67
N ASP A 182 17.25 26.96 11.47
CA ASP A 182 16.68 27.84 12.50
C ASP A 182 16.18 27.02 13.69
N VAL A 183 15.31 26.04 13.45
CA VAL A 183 14.77 25.18 14.50
C VAL A 183 15.86 24.32 15.15
N CYS A 184 16.86 23.89 14.40
CA CYS A 184 17.97 23.10 14.92
C CYS A 184 18.94 23.91 15.78
N SER A 185 18.95 25.24 15.67
CA SER A 185 19.72 26.14 16.53
C SER A 185 19.11 26.28 17.93
N ASP A 186 17.80 26.00 18.07
CA ASP A 186 17.11 25.97 19.36
C ASP A 186 17.55 24.76 20.20
N THR A 187 18.40 25.03 21.20
CA THR A 187 18.94 24.00 22.11
C THR A 187 17.89 23.39 23.04
N THR A 188 16.71 23.99 23.15
CA THR A 188 15.62 23.50 24.00
C THR A 188 14.65 22.56 23.27
N ARG A 189 14.81 22.41 21.95
CA ARG A 189 13.94 21.56 21.14
C ARG A 189 13.97 20.10 21.61
N PRO A 190 12.86 19.36 21.49
CA PRO A 190 12.89 17.92 21.71
C PRO A 190 13.73 17.25 20.61
N PHE A 191 14.58 16.30 21.02
CA PHE A 191 15.35 15.48 20.09
C PHE A 191 14.47 14.38 19.48
N GLY A 192 14.61 14.21 18.17
CA GLY A 192 14.07 13.04 17.47
C GLY A 192 14.90 11.80 17.72
N VAL A 193 14.37 10.64 17.31
CA VAL A 193 15.17 9.42 17.26
C VAL A 193 16.08 9.51 16.04
N VAL A 194 17.39 9.39 16.24
CA VAL A 194 18.30 9.06 15.14
C VAL A 194 18.55 7.58 15.17
N ASN A 195 17.72 6.89 14.41
CA ASN A 195 18.02 5.52 14.09
C ASN A 195 19.30 5.50 13.27
N SER A 196 20.17 4.54 13.60
CA SER A 196 21.32 4.21 12.76
C SER A 196 20.80 4.09 11.33
N LEU A 197 21.27 4.98 10.47
CA LEU A 197 21.09 4.90 9.03
C LEU A 197 21.52 3.48 8.61
N LEU A 198 20.57 2.57 8.38
CA LEU A 198 20.90 1.17 8.02
C LEU A 198 21.10 1.11 6.51
N PRO A 199 22.33 0.86 6.04
CA PRO A 199 22.57 0.70 4.62
C PRO A 199 21.76 -0.50 4.11
N THR A 200 21.00 -0.32 3.03
CA THR A 200 20.51 -1.46 2.23
C THR A 200 21.61 -1.99 1.34
N GLU A 201 21.43 -3.19 0.80
CA GLU A 201 22.30 -3.75 -0.25
C GLU A 201 22.38 -2.82 -1.49
N ASP A 202 21.34 -2.00 -1.69
CA ASP A 202 21.24 -1.02 -2.79
C ASP A 202 21.91 0.33 -2.46
N GLY A 203 22.53 0.48 -1.28
CA GLY A 203 23.17 1.74 -0.86
C GLY A 203 22.19 2.85 -0.45
N MET A 204 20.88 2.59 -0.47
CA MET A 204 19.89 3.50 0.09
C MET A 204 19.87 3.38 1.61
N THR A 205 19.74 4.51 2.29
CA THR A 205 19.72 4.53 3.74
C THR A 205 18.44 5.16 4.23
N TYR A 206 17.63 4.39 4.93
CA TYR A 206 16.35 4.83 5.49
C TYR A 206 16.49 4.94 7.01
N CYS A 207 15.76 5.86 7.63
CA CYS A 207 15.62 5.85 9.09
C CYS A 207 14.82 4.60 9.46
N VAL A 208 15.53 3.56 9.90
CA VAL A 208 14.85 2.33 10.30
C VAL A 208 14.40 2.52 11.72
N ILE A 209 13.13 2.82 11.91
CA ILE A 209 12.57 2.86 13.26
C ILE A 209 12.56 1.42 13.78
N PRO A 210 13.34 1.07 14.83
CA PRO A 210 13.30 -0.25 15.40
C PRO A 210 11.86 -0.51 15.85
N ARG A 211 11.36 -1.73 15.63
CA ARG A 211 10.09 -2.16 16.24
C ARG A 211 10.27 -2.06 17.75
N LEU A 212 9.74 -1.00 18.34
CA LEU A 212 9.67 -0.85 19.78
C LEU A 212 8.76 -1.99 20.27
N THR A 213 9.37 -3.03 20.86
CA THR A 213 8.59 -4.01 21.61
C THR A 213 7.96 -3.25 22.79
N LYS A 214 6.70 -3.55 23.08
CA LYS A 214 5.79 -2.75 23.91
C LYS A 214 6.29 -2.36 25.31
N ASP A 215 7.40 -2.92 25.78
CA ASP A 215 7.73 -2.87 27.20
C ASP A 215 8.85 -1.91 27.58
N ARG A 216 9.64 -1.34 26.64
CA ARG A 216 10.62 -0.29 26.95
C ARG A 216 10.88 0.62 25.75
N LEU A 217 10.54 1.91 25.86
CA LEU A 217 11.29 2.94 25.13
C LEU A 217 12.75 2.79 25.56
N PRO A 218 13.69 2.46 24.68
CA PRO A 218 15.09 2.42 25.07
C PRO A 218 15.47 3.81 25.55
N GLU A 219 16.02 3.90 26.76
CA GLU A 219 16.64 5.14 27.21
C GLU A 219 17.61 5.63 26.11
N PRO A 220 17.59 6.91 25.73
CA PRO A 220 18.33 7.45 24.58
C PRO A 220 19.86 7.24 24.66
N ARG A 221 20.39 6.71 25.77
CA ARG A 221 21.83 6.59 26.02
C ARG A 221 22.47 5.25 25.67
N LYS A 222 21.73 4.17 25.35
CA LYS A 222 22.34 2.82 25.25
C LYS A 222 22.54 2.23 23.85
N PHE A 223 22.04 2.84 22.78
CA PHE A 223 22.24 2.29 21.42
C PHE A 223 23.54 2.72 20.72
N TYR A 224 24.26 3.72 21.24
CA TYR A 224 25.48 4.24 20.60
C TYR A 224 26.80 3.54 21.00
N GLY A 225 26.75 2.47 21.79
CA GLY A 225 27.94 2.01 22.53
C GLY A 225 28.79 0.86 21.95
N ARG A 226 28.25 -0.08 21.16
CA ARG A 226 29.02 -1.32 20.85
C ARG A 226 28.99 -1.86 19.42
N GLY A 227 28.10 -1.38 18.53
CA GLY A 227 28.02 -1.88 17.14
C GLY A 227 28.78 -1.05 16.10
N SER A 228 29.09 0.22 16.40
CA SER A 228 29.54 1.19 15.37
C SER A 228 31.01 1.04 14.93
N LYS A 229 31.72 0.00 15.35
CA LYS A 229 33.09 -0.26 14.85
C LYS A 229 33.10 -0.75 13.39
N MET A 230 32.00 -1.33 12.90
CA MET A 230 31.95 -1.89 11.53
C MET A 230 31.59 -0.86 10.44
N LEU A 231 31.07 0.32 10.80
CA LEU A 231 30.79 1.41 9.85
C LEU A 231 31.98 2.36 9.62
N ARG A 232 33.13 2.15 10.28
CA ARG A 232 34.33 3.01 10.11
C ARG A 232 35.21 2.66 8.89
N SER A 233 34.94 1.58 8.15
CA SER A 233 35.90 1.04 7.19
C SER A 233 35.62 1.31 5.69
N ARG A 234 34.50 1.93 5.32
CA ARG A 234 34.31 2.39 3.93
C ARG A 234 34.03 3.88 3.95
N ARG A 235 35.10 4.67 3.90
CA ARG A 235 35.05 6.08 3.47
C ARG A 235 34.52 6.10 2.05
N TYR A 236 33.19 6.15 1.89
CA TYR A 236 32.60 6.71 0.69
C TYR A 236 33.16 8.14 0.59
N ARG A 237 34.04 8.36 -0.39
CA ARG A 237 34.80 9.62 -0.56
C ARG A 237 33.92 10.79 -1.04
N ASN A 238 32.66 10.54 -1.37
CA ASN A 238 31.71 11.57 -1.77
C ASN A 238 30.73 11.82 -0.62
N PRO A 239 30.38 13.08 -0.33
CA PRO A 239 29.28 13.36 0.59
C PRO A 239 28.02 12.64 0.08
N SER A 240 27.42 11.82 0.93
CA SER A 240 26.14 11.17 0.59
C SER A 240 25.05 12.23 0.57
N GLU A 241 24.30 12.29 -0.52
CA GLU A 241 23.15 13.18 -0.63
C GLU A 241 21.97 12.58 0.13
N ILE A 242 21.40 13.35 1.06
CA ILE A 242 20.31 12.88 1.92
C ILE A 242 19.02 13.54 1.46
N PHE A 243 18.06 12.70 1.06
CA PHE A 243 16.71 13.11 0.67
C PHE A 243 15.76 12.92 1.84
N PHE A 244 15.01 13.96 2.16
CA PHE A 244 14.06 13.96 3.26
C PHE A 244 12.65 14.24 2.75
N ALA A 245 11.85 13.19 2.58
CA ALA A 245 10.48 13.30 2.12
C ALA A 245 9.53 13.54 3.30
N VAL A 246 8.74 14.60 3.21
CA VAL A 246 7.79 15.02 4.26
C VAL A 246 6.44 15.34 3.67
N GLN A 247 5.43 15.32 4.53
CA GLN A 247 4.04 15.60 4.19
C GLN A 247 3.45 16.50 5.27
N ASP A 248 2.49 17.34 4.89
CA ASP A 248 1.72 18.13 5.85
C ASP A 248 1.13 17.23 6.95
N PRO A 249 1.29 17.58 8.26
CA PRO A 249 0.83 16.74 9.36
C PRO A 249 -0.66 16.39 9.34
N PHE A 250 -1.52 17.33 8.93
CA PHE A 250 -2.96 17.09 8.85
C PHE A 250 -3.30 16.17 7.69
N LYS A 251 -2.73 16.46 6.50
CA LYS A 251 -2.87 15.61 5.32
C LYS A 251 -2.43 14.18 5.62
N ARG A 252 -1.28 14.02 6.30
CA ARG A 252 -0.75 12.72 6.70
C ARG A 252 -1.73 11.95 7.58
N LEU A 253 -2.30 12.57 8.62
CA LEU A 253 -3.29 11.91 9.47
C LEU A 253 -4.53 11.49 8.68
N TRP A 254 -5.04 12.38 7.81
CA TRP A 254 -6.22 12.10 7.00
C TRP A 254 -6.00 10.95 6.02
N GLU A 255 -4.95 11.01 5.20
CA GLU A 255 -4.63 9.97 4.22
C GLU A 255 -4.33 8.64 4.91
N THR A 256 -3.65 8.67 6.06
CA THR A 256 -3.38 7.48 6.86
C THR A 256 -4.66 6.87 7.44
N TYR A 257 -5.66 7.69 7.82
CA TYR A 257 -6.96 7.20 8.23
C TYR A 257 -7.70 6.52 7.08
N VAL A 258 -7.73 7.16 5.91
CA VAL A 258 -8.38 6.63 4.71
C VAL A 258 -7.74 5.30 4.31
N ASP A 259 -6.42 5.23 4.21
CA ASP A 259 -5.70 3.99 3.82
C ASP A 259 -5.84 2.85 4.85
N ASN A 260 -5.94 3.16 6.15
CA ASN A 260 -5.96 2.12 7.18
C ASN A 260 -7.34 1.67 7.66
N PHE A 261 -8.34 2.55 7.57
CA PHE A 261 -9.67 2.33 8.15
C PHE A 261 -10.82 2.51 7.17
N ARG A 262 -10.67 3.31 6.10
CA ARG A 262 -11.62 3.25 4.96
C ARG A 262 -11.26 2.09 4.06
N LEU A 263 -9.99 1.98 3.70
CA LEU A 263 -9.41 0.79 3.11
C LEU A 263 -8.98 -0.17 4.23
N PRO A 264 -9.16 -1.49 4.05
CA PRO A 264 -9.12 -2.41 5.18
C PRO A 264 -7.70 -2.89 5.52
N ARG A 265 -6.73 -1.97 5.54
CA ARG A 265 -5.32 -2.29 5.75
C ARG A 265 -5.00 -2.58 7.22
N LYS A 266 -5.67 -1.94 8.19
CA LYS A 266 -5.38 -2.11 9.63
C LYS A 266 -6.61 -2.43 10.49
N TRP A 267 -7.75 -2.75 9.87
CA TRP A 267 -8.97 -3.27 10.51
C TRP A 267 -8.69 -4.29 11.61
N ASN A 268 -8.05 -5.41 11.27
CA ASN A 268 -7.74 -6.50 12.20
C ASN A 268 -6.57 -6.23 13.16
N THR A 269 -6.03 -5.01 13.19
CA THR A 269 -4.89 -4.66 14.06
C THR A 269 -5.24 -3.42 14.89
N ASN A 270 -4.94 -2.23 14.39
CA ASN A 270 -5.23 -0.98 15.07
C ASN A 270 -6.73 -0.73 15.16
N GLY A 271 -7.53 -1.20 14.20
CA GLY A 271 -8.97 -1.04 14.24
C GLY A 271 -9.60 -1.76 15.44
N ILE A 272 -9.25 -3.02 15.67
CA ILE A 272 -9.66 -3.77 16.86
C ILE A 272 -9.21 -3.06 18.15
N LYS A 273 -7.97 -2.54 18.21
CA LYS A 273 -7.47 -1.82 19.39
C LYS A 273 -8.27 -0.55 19.67
N ILE A 274 -8.76 0.13 18.63
CA ILE A 274 -9.58 1.33 18.75
C ILE A 274 -10.99 0.94 19.22
N GLU A 275 -11.61 -0.04 18.56
CA GLU A 275 -12.94 -0.54 18.93
C GLU A 275 -12.97 -1.05 20.37
N ALA A 276 -11.92 -1.74 20.83
CA ALA A 276 -11.82 -2.27 22.20
C ALA A 276 -11.80 -1.18 23.28
N LYS A 277 -11.54 0.08 22.93
CA LYS A 277 -11.60 1.22 23.87
C LYS A 277 -13.00 1.82 23.98
N ARG A 278 -13.96 1.38 23.14
CA ARG A 278 -15.34 1.85 23.22
C ARG A 278 -16.03 1.25 24.44
N PRO A 279 -16.96 1.98 25.06
CA PRO A 279 -17.88 1.37 26.00
C PRO A 279 -18.60 0.19 25.34
N PRO A 280 -18.83 -0.93 26.03
CA PRO A 280 -19.56 -2.06 25.46
C PRO A 280 -20.94 -1.59 24.97
N LYS A 281 -21.25 -1.87 23.69
CA LYS A 281 -22.57 -1.55 23.11
C LYS A 281 -23.62 -2.35 23.88
N LYS A 282 -24.54 -1.66 24.58
CA LYS A 282 -25.59 -2.29 25.40
C LYS A 282 -26.44 -3.31 24.61
N SER A 283 -26.57 -3.12 23.30
CA SER A 283 -27.32 -4.00 22.38
C SER A 283 -26.66 -5.36 22.09
N ALA A 284 -25.35 -5.52 22.34
CA ALA A 284 -24.66 -6.79 22.11
C ALA A 284 -24.88 -7.80 23.26
N ILE A 285 -25.35 -7.33 24.42
CA ILE A 285 -25.53 -8.17 25.62
C ILE A 285 -26.88 -8.90 25.58
N SER A 286 -27.88 -8.38 24.87
CA SER A 286 -29.28 -8.85 24.95
C SER A 286 -29.65 -10.01 24.02
N GLU A 287 -28.86 -10.36 23.01
CA GLU A 287 -29.30 -11.33 21.98
C GLU A 287 -28.58 -12.68 21.97
N GLY A 288 -27.63 -12.96 22.88
CA GLY A 288 -26.90 -14.24 22.88
C GLY A 288 -26.15 -14.54 21.57
N LYS A 289 -26.10 -13.59 20.62
CA LYS A 289 -25.35 -13.68 19.38
C LYS A 289 -23.88 -13.71 19.76
N GLN A 290 -23.23 -14.81 19.39
CA GLN A 290 -21.78 -14.98 19.35
C GLN A 290 -21.11 -13.64 19.10
N LEU A 291 -20.24 -13.21 20.01
CA LEU A 291 -19.42 -12.00 19.86
C LEU A 291 -18.89 -11.97 18.43
N MET A 292 -19.52 -11.19 17.56
CA MET A 292 -19.01 -11.02 16.21
C MET A 292 -17.59 -10.53 16.36
N LYS A 293 -16.65 -11.24 15.73
CA LYS A 293 -15.23 -10.92 15.82
C LYS A 293 -15.08 -9.44 15.42
N THR A 294 -14.69 -8.60 16.38
CA THR A 294 -14.48 -7.17 16.18
C THR A 294 -13.49 -6.99 15.03
N CYS A 295 -13.86 -6.16 14.06
CA CYS A 295 -13.15 -6.06 12.79
C CYS A 295 -12.48 -4.69 12.61
N GLY A 296 -12.71 -3.71 13.48
CA GLY A 296 -12.12 -2.38 13.31
C GLY A 296 -12.69 -1.60 12.13
N MET A 297 -13.86 -1.98 11.62
CA MET A 297 -14.40 -1.50 10.33
C MET A 297 -15.18 -0.18 10.46
N ASP A 298 -15.77 0.08 11.62
CA ASP A 298 -16.58 1.27 11.90
C ASP A 298 -15.78 2.32 12.71
N VAL A 299 -14.43 2.24 12.68
CA VAL A 299 -13.55 3.24 13.28
C VAL A 299 -13.80 4.60 12.62
N THR A 300 -14.16 5.59 13.44
CA THR A 300 -14.35 6.97 13.00
C THR A 300 -13.03 7.72 12.94
N PHE A 301 -12.99 8.84 12.20
CA PHE A 301 -11.79 9.67 12.11
C PHE A 301 -11.37 10.22 13.48
N GLN A 302 -12.34 10.68 14.29
CA GLN A 302 -12.07 11.17 15.64
C GLN A 302 -11.44 10.11 16.54
N GLU A 303 -11.96 8.87 16.51
CA GLU A 303 -11.40 7.77 17.30
C GLU A 303 -9.98 7.40 16.85
N PHE A 304 -9.75 7.41 15.53
CA PHE A 304 -8.42 7.25 14.98
C PHE A 304 -7.47 8.36 15.46
N VAL A 305 -7.87 9.64 15.41
CA VAL A 305 -7.03 10.74 15.87
C VAL A 305 -6.73 10.62 17.37
N LEU A 306 -7.72 10.32 18.20
CA LEU A 306 -7.53 10.07 19.64
C LEU A 306 -6.60 8.89 19.91
N PHE A 307 -6.66 7.85 19.08
CA PHE A 307 -5.74 6.74 19.13
C PHE A 307 -4.32 7.18 18.75
N ALA A 308 -4.18 7.86 17.61
CA ALA A 308 -2.91 8.37 17.11
C ALA A 308 -2.23 9.32 18.11
N LEU A 309 -2.98 10.14 18.84
CA LEU A 309 -2.42 11.02 19.88
C LEU A 309 -1.78 10.24 21.05
N LYS A 310 -2.21 9.00 21.30
CA LYS A 310 -1.79 8.18 22.45
C LYS A 310 -0.85 7.03 22.07
N SER A 311 -0.92 6.54 20.83
CA SER A 311 -0.09 5.44 20.35
C SER A 311 1.08 5.92 19.51
N TYR A 312 2.19 5.20 19.62
CA TYR A 312 3.31 5.33 18.70
C TYR A 312 3.12 4.36 17.52
N GLU A 313 3.02 4.89 16.31
CA GLU A 313 3.03 4.11 15.06
C GLU A 313 3.72 4.92 13.95
N ASN A 314 4.59 4.26 13.19
CA ASN A 314 5.45 4.89 12.19
C ASN A 314 4.66 5.60 11.08
N GLU A 315 3.50 5.07 10.70
CA GLU A 315 2.73 5.57 9.57
C GLU A 315 2.20 6.98 9.81
N TYR A 316 1.87 7.33 11.05
CA TYR A 316 1.28 8.62 11.38
C TYR A 316 2.02 9.39 12.48
N ASP A 317 3.11 8.90 13.08
CA ASP A 317 3.88 9.73 14.03
C ASP A 317 4.70 10.84 13.37
N PRO A 318 4.86 12.00 14.05
CA PRO A 318 5.61 13.13 13.49
C PRO A 318 6.98 12.75 12.92
N PHE A 319 7.31 13.26 11.72
CA PHE A 319 8.55 12.94 11.02
C PHE A 319 9.78 13.24 11.87
N TYR A 320 9.79 14.36 12.62
CA TYR A 320 10.92 14.69 13.51
C TYR A 320 11.20 13.60 14.55
N ARG A 321 10.17 12.87 15.01
CA ARG A 321 10.34 11.77 15.97
C ARG A 321 10.94 10.54 15.31
N LEU A 322 10.54 10.29 14.06
CA LEU A 322 10.98 9.14 13.27
C LEU A 322 12.43 9.30 12.78
N CYS A 323 12.77 10.52 12.39
CA CYS A 323 14.05 10.95 11.86
C CYS A 323 14.32 12.39 12.31
N ASP A 324 15.37 12.63 13.09
CA ASP A 324 15.76 14.02 13.46
C ASP A 324 16.50 14.71 12.30
N PRO A 325 15.89 15.68 11.58
CA PRO A 325 16.54 16.36 10.45
C PRO A 325 17.77 17.17 10.90
N CYS A 326 17.86 17.57 12.16
CA CYS A 326 18.99 18.32 12.68
C CYS A 326 20.27 17.49 12.78
N GLN A 327 20.11 16.18 12.98
CA GLN A 327 21.22 15.24 13.04
C GLN A 327 21.53 14.68 11.65
N LEU A 328 20.50 14.43 10.84
CA LEU A 328 20.66 13.92 9.47
C LEU A 328 21.25 14.97 8.52
N LYS A 329 20.91 16.25 8.71
CA LYS A 329 21.33 17.37 7.85
C LYS A 329 21.01 17.08 6.37
N PRO A 330 19.73 16.99 6.00
CA PRO A 330 19.34 16.61 4.65
C PRO A 330 19.85 17.61 3.62
N THR A 331 20.22 17.12 2.44
CA THR A 331 20.55 17.99 1.29
C THR A 331 19.27 18.51 0.65
N TYR A 332 18.26 17.65 0.51
CA TYR A 332 17.01 17.99 -0.15
C TYR A 332 15.83 17.66 0.75
N VAL A 333 14.88 18.60 0.86
CA VAL A 333 13.59 18.40 1.54
C VAL A 333 12.51 18.35 0.47
N ILE A 334 11.97 17.15 0.26
CA ILE A 334 10.93 16.89 -0.72
C ILE A 334 9.59 16.95 0.00
N ARG A 335 8.76 17.93 -0.31
CA ARG A 335 7.40 17.99 0.23
C ARG A 335 6.48 17.17 -0.63
N ASP A 336 5.51 16.51 -0.02
CA ASP A 336 4.51 15.73 -0.73
C ASP A 336 3.71 16.57 -1.74
N GLU A 337 3.44 17.82 -1.37
CA GLU A 337 2.69 18.78 -2.18
C GLU A 337 3.46 19.20 -3.44
N SER A 338 4.79 19.22 -3.38
CA SER A 338 5.68 19.50 -4.52
C SER A 338 6.43 18.27 -5.02
N ARG A 339 6.01 17.05 -4.62
CA ARG A 339 6.75 15.80 -4.83
C ARG A 339 7.15 15.61 -6.29
N GLN A 340 6.20 15.83 -7.21
CA GLN A 340 6.44 15.63 -8.64
C GLN A 340 7.47 16.61 -9.20
N THR A 341 7.34 17.89 -8.83
CA THR A 341 8.26 18.96 -9.26
C THR A 341 9.64 18.76 -8.65
N ASP A 342 9.71 18.54 -7.33
CA ASP A 342 10.96 18.32 -6.59
C ASP A 342 11.70 17.08 -7.11
N SER A 343 10.99 15.96 -7.27
CA SER A 343 11.60 14.71 -7.79
C SER A 343 12.12 14.91 -9.21
N ARG A 344 11.41 15.66 -10.04
CA ARG A 344 11.87 15.97 -11.40
C ARG A 344 13.19 16.73 -11.39
N PHE A 345 13.29 17.78 -10.58
CA PHE A 345 14.51 18.57 -10.45
C PHE A 345 15.67 17.76 -9.90
N VAL A 346 15.43 17.03 -8.82
CA VAL A 346 16.43 16.16 -8.21
C VAL A 346 16.94 15.14 -9.23
N LEU A 347 16.05 14.43 -9.91
CA LEU A 347 16.46 13.42 -10.90
C LEU A 347 17.19 14.05 -12.09
N GLN A 348 16.77 15.22 -12.57
CA GLN A 348 17.49 15.96 -13.61
C GLN A 348 18.90 16.34 -13.15
N HIS A 349 19.06 16.81 -11.92
CA HIS A 349 20.36 17.15 -11.33
C HIS A 349 21.33 15.96 -11.32
N PHE A 350 20.81 14.74 -11.12
CA PHE A 350 21.61 13.50 -11.17
C PHE A 350 21.69 12.85 -12.56
N ASN A 351 21.25 13.50 -13.63
CA ASN A 351 21.14 12.91 -14.99
C ASN A 351 20.27 11.64 -15.05
N LEU A 352 19.27 11.54 -14.18
CA LEU A 352 18.29 10.46 -14.08
C LEU A 352 16.91 10.85 -14.62
N ALA A 353 16.84 11.87 -15.47
CA ALA A 353 15.58 12.33 -16.06
C ALA A 353 14.84 11.23 -16.84
N TRP A 354 15.55 10.24 -17.36
CA TRP A 354 14.99 9.07 -18.06
C TRP A 354 14.05 8.24 -17.18
N VAL A 355 14.25 8.23 -15.85
CA VAL A 355 13.38 7.51 -14.90
C VAL A 355 11.95 8.04 -14.96
N LEU A 356 11.80 9.35 -15.17
CA LEU A 356 10.50 10.01 -15.25
C LEU A 356 9.78 9.73 -16.57
N ALA A 357 10.52 9.43 -17.65
CA ALA A 357 9.93 9.18 -18.97
C ALA A 357 9.22 7.81 -19.02
N SER A 358 9.68 6.85 -18.21
CA SER A 358 9.15 5.48 -18.17
C SER A 358 7.94 5.28 -17.25
N SER A 359 7.59 6.27 -16.42
CA SER A 359 6.68 6.06 -15.29
C SER A 359 5.49 7.02 -15.32
N ASN A 360 4.29 6.46 -15.26
CA ASN A 360 3.08 7.24 -15.05
C ASN A 360 2.72 7.18 -13.56
N PHE A 361 3.56 7.83 -12.73
CA PHE A 361 3.54 7.70 -11.26
C PHE A 361 2.15 7.82 -10.64
N THR A 362 1.33 8.75 -11.15
CA THR A 362 -0.04 8.98 -10.67
C THR A 362 -0.93 7.75 -10.86
N ARG A 363 -0.81 7.08 -12.01
CA ARG A 363 -1.60 5.89 -12.33
C ARG A 363 -1.13 4.69 -11.49
N ASP A 364 0.17 4.50 -11.37
CA ASP A 364 0.74 3.36 -10.63
C ASP A 364 0.47 3.47 -9.13
N GLU A 365 0.52 4.69 -8.56
CA GLU A 365 0.14 4.94 -7.17
C GLU A 365 -1.35 4.60 -6.93
N HIS A 366 -2.24 5.00 -7.84
CA HIS A 366 -3.66 4.64 -7.74
C HIS A 366 -3.90 3.12 -7.82
N LEU A 367 -3.23 2.44 -8.75
CA LEU A 367 -3.33 0.97 -8.90
C LEU A 367 -2.77 0.21 -7.68
N SER A 368 -1.79 0.77 -6.97
CA SER A 368 -1.25 0.18 -5.75
C SER A 368 -2.28 0.15 -4.60
N TYR A 369 -3.05 1.23 -4.40
CA TYR A 369 -4.12 1.25 -3.39
C TYR A 369 -5.12 0.12 -3.61
N ILE A 370 -5.46 -0.07 -4.87
CA ILE A 370 -6.42 -1.04 -5.37
C ILE A 370 -5.96 -2.48 -5.16
N ASN A 371 -4.74 -2.81 -5.59
CA ASN A 371 -4.23 -4.19 -5.51
C ASN A 371 -4.10 -4.67 -4.06
N ASN A 372 -3.82 -3.75 -3.13
CA ASN A 372 -3.76 -4.06 -1.70
C ASN A 372 -5.13 -4.35 -1.07
N THR A 373 -6.21 -3.83 -1.64
CA THR A 373 -7.61 -4.11 -1.22
C THR A 373 -8.07 -5.51 -1.63
N GLU A 374 -7.78 -5.95 -2.87
CA GLU A 374 -8.25 -7.25 -3.38
C GLU A 374 -7.59 -8.46 -2.71
N ALA A 375 -6.31 -8.32 -2.32
CA ALA A 375 -5.54 -9.42 -1.72
C ALA A 375 -6.08 -9.89 -0.36
N ARG A 376 -7.00 -9.14 0.27
CA ARG A 376 -7.51 -9.44 1.60
C ARG A 376 -8.99 -9.77 1.53
N LYS A 377 -9.31 -11.05 1.34
CA LYS A 377 -10.63 -11.63 1.66
C LYS A 377 -10.88 -11.49 3.16
N LEU A 378 -11.29 -10.30 3.58
CA LEU A 378 -11.53 -10.02 4.97
C LEU A 378 -12.91 -10.56 5.31
N LYS A 379 -12.96 -11.43 6.33
CA LYS A 379 -14.20 -11.95 6.93
C LYS A 379 -15.09 -10.88 7.57
N CYS A 380 -14.75 -9.61 7.37
CA CYS A 380 -15.24 -8.46 8.12
C CYS A 380 -16.19 -7.57 7.32
N ALA A 381 -16.22 -7.70 6.00
CA ALA A 381 -17.06 -6.89 5.13
C ALA A 381 -17.46 -7.72 3.92
N THR A 382 -18.64 -7.43 3.38
CA THR A 382 -19.08 -8.01 2.11
C THR A 382 -18.37 -7.33 0.94
N GLY A 383 -18.46 -7.92 -0.26
CA GLY A 383 -17.90 -7.32 -1.48
C GLY A 383 -18.46 -5.92 -1.75
N GLY A 384 -19.77 -5.73 -1.56
CA GLY A 384 -20.43 -4.47 -1.80
C GLY A 384 -20.04 -3.41 -0.78
N GLU A 385 -19.85 -3.77 0.49
CA GLU A 385 -19.37 -2.83 1.49
C GLU A 385 -17.93 -2.39 1.21
N LEU A 386 -17.04 -3.33 0.85
CA LEU A 386 -15.67 -3.01 0.44
C LEU A 386 -15.67 -2.09 -0.78
N GLY A 387 -16.53 -2.34 -1.76
CA GLY A 387 -16.64 -1.51 -2.94
C GLY A 387 -17.10 -0.08 -2.63
N LYS A 388 -18.11 0.10 -1.78
CA LYS A 388 -18.57 1.43 -1.32
C LYS A 388 -17.47 2.20 -0.59
N ARG A 389 -16.68 1.51 0.22
CA ARG A 389 -15.55 2.12 0.95
C ARG A 389 -14.40 2.48 0.04
N LEU A 390 -14.08 1.63 -0.93
CA LEU A 390 -13.10 1.93 -1.97
C LEU A 390 -13.55 3.17 -2.75
N TRP A 391 -14.82 3.25 -3.17
CA TRP A 391 -15.38 4.42 -3.84
C TRP A 391 -15.17 5.70 -3.02
N TYR A 392 -15.61 5.68 -1.76
CA TYR A 392 -15.42 6.81 -0.84
C TYR A 392 -13.94 7.19 -0.69
N ALA A 393 -13.04 6.21 -0.55
CA ALA A 393 -11.61 6.46 -0.45
C ALA A 393 -11.06 7.16 -1.71
N LEU A 394 -11.46 6.71 -2.90
CA LEU A 394 -11.06 7.34 -4.17
C LEU A 394 -11.59 8.77 -4.29
N GLU A 395 -12.82 9.02 -3.81
CA GLU A 395 -13.43 10.36 -3.80
C GLU A 395 -12.67 11.31 -2.89
N VAL A 396 -12.46 10.93 -1.62
CA VAL A 396 -11.75 11.80 -0.66
C VAL A 396 -10.27 11.98 -0.97
N MET A 397 -9.67 11.05 -1.72
CA MET A 397 -8.32 11.18 -2.27
C MET A 397 -8.30 12.01 -3.57
N GLY A 398 -9.41 12.62 -3.99
CA GLY A 398 -9.47 13.42 -5.21
C GLY A 398 -9.03 12.67 -6.46
N ILE A 399 -9.28 11.36 -6.51
CA ILE A 399 -9.10 10.52 -7.69
C ILE A 399 -10.37 10.61 -8.54
N ILE A 400 -11.54 10.57 -7.93
CA ILE A 400 -12.81 10.75 -8.65
C ILE A 400 -13.49 12.07 -8.24
N PRO A 401 -14.33 12.67 -9.10
CA PRO A 401 -15.11 13.85 -8.76
C PRO A 401 -16.01 13.58 -7.56
N GLY A 402 -15.90 14.40 -6.53
CA GLY A 402 -16.89 14.36 -5.46
C GLY A 402 -18.22 14.98 -5.85
N GLY A 403 -19.27 14.55 -5.16
CA GLY A 403 -20.66 14.93 -5.51
C GLY A 403 -21.17 14.27 -6.80
N THR A 404 -20.43 13.31 -7.36
CA THR A 404 -20.98 12.39 -8.36
C THR A 404 -22.15 11.65 -7.72
N THR A 405 -23.31 11.72 -8.38
CA THR A 405 -24.60 11.21 -7.92
C THR A 405 -24.54 9.76 -7.50
N SER A 406 -24.37 9.51 -6.20
CA SER A 406 -24.19 8.19 -5.58
C SER A 406 -23.04 7.37 -6.18
N ALA A 407 -22.37 6.55 -5.36
CA ALA A 407 -21.59 5.47 -5.94
C ALA A 407 -22.49 4.71 -6.94
N PRO A 408 -21.98 4.25 -8.10
CA PRO A 408 -22.73 3.32 -8.94
C PRO A 408 -23.28 2.20 -8.05
N TYR A 409 -24.37 1.56 -8.45
CA TYR A 409 -24.94 0.48 -7.65
C TYR A 409 -23.88 -0.61 -7.43
N ILE A 410 -23.26 -0.59 -6.24
CA ILE A 410 -22.22 -1.50 -5.80
C ILE A 410 -22.89 -2.47 -4.84
N ASP A 411 -23.08 -3.69 -5.32
CA ASP A 411 -23.59 -4.82 -4.57
C ASP A 411 -22.49 -5.84 -4.26
N ASP A 412 -22.85 -6.94 -3.60
CA ASP A 412 -21.91 -8.00 -3.25
C ASP A 412 -21.36 -8.79 -4.43
N ASN A 413 -21.96 -8.63 -5.61
CA ASN A 413 -21.50 -9.25 -6.86
C ASN A 413 -20.53 -8.34 -7.64
N THR A 414 -20.46 -7.05 -7.27
CA THR A 414 -19.60 -6.08 -7.92
C THR A 414 -18.14 -6.38 -7.59
N LEU A 415 -17.39 -6.84 -8.59
CA LEU A 415 -15.98 -7.16 -8.42
C LEU A 415 -15.17 -5.87 -8.23
N PRO A 416 -14.13 -5.83 -7.37
CA PRO A 416 -13.33 -4.63 -7.21
C PRO A 416 -12.68 -4.20 -8.54
N ALA A 417 -12.24 -5.16 -9.38
CA ALA A 417 -11.91 -4.99 -10.81
C ALA A 417 -12.83 -4.01 -11.58
N GLN A 418 -14.15 -4.13 -11.40
CA GLN A 418 -15.13 -3.29 -12.08
C GLN A 418 -15.16 -1.87 -11.49
N ILE A 419 -15.07 -1.74 -10.17
CA ILE A 419 -15.01 -0.44 -9.48
C ILE A 419 -13.78 0.34 -9.92
N ILE A 420 -12.65 -0.34 -10.05
CA ILE A 420 -11.38 0.25 -10.51
C ILE A 420 -11.50 0.77 -11.93
N LYS A 421 -12.12 -0.02 -12.82
CA LYS A 421 -12.35 0.40 -14.19
C LYS A 421 -13.19 1.67 -14.23
N ILE A 422 -14.33 1.67 -13.52
CA ILE A 422 -15.20 2.85 -13.43
C ILE A 422 -14.45 4.05 -12.85
N ALA A 423 -13.68 3.86 -11.79
CA ALA A 423 -12.88 4.92 -11.18
C ALA A 423 -11.81 5.46 -12.12
N THR A 424 -11.17 4.59 -12.91
CA THR A 424 -10.17 4.98 -13.91
C THR A 424 -10.80 5.78 -15.05
N ASP A 425 -11.99 5.35 -15.51
CA ASP A 425 -12.74 6.06 -16.55
C ASP A 425 -13.19 7.45 -16.03
N LEU A 426 -13.69 7.53 -14.80
CA LEU A 426 -14.05 8.80 -14.16
C LEU A 426 -12.85 9.70 -13.87
N PHE A 427 -11.71 9.10 -13.53
CA PHE A 427 -10.46 9.81 -13.35
C PHE A 427 -10.06 10.52 -14.64
N GLN A 428 -10.11 9.82 -15.78
CA GLN A 428 -9.80 10.42 -17.08
C GLN A 428 -10.76 11.57 -17.39
N VAL A 429 -12.07 11.37 -17.17
CA VAL A 429 -13.07 12.43 -17.37
C VAL A 429 -12.83 13.63 -16.46
N ALA A 430 -12.38 13.41 -15.21
CA ALA A 430 -12.04 14.48 -14.28
C ALA A 430 -10.82 15.29 -14.74
N GLU A 431 -9.78 14.61 -15.24
CA GLU A 431 -8.61 15.26 -15.83
C GLU A 431 -8.99 16.08 -17.08
N ASP A 432 -9.79 15.49 -17.98
CA ASP A 432 -10.22 16.16 -19.22
C ASP A 432 -11.07 17.41 -18.93
N ARG A 433 -11.77 17.44 -17.79
CA ARG A 433 -12.56 18.60 -17.33
C ARG A 433 -11.76 19.62 -16.52
N GLY A 434 -10.45 19.40 -16.33
CA GLY A 434 -9.59 20.31 -15.58
C GLY A 434 -9.97 20.41 -14.11
N MET A 435 -10.43 19.33 -13.49
CA MET A 435 -10.80 19.35 -12.08
C MET A 435 -9.60 19.71 -11.20
N ASP A 436 -9.81 20.68 -10.31
CA ASP A 436 -8.84 20.98 -9.26
C ASP A 436 -8.89 19.92 -8.15
N ARG A 437 -8.07 18.88 -8.34
CA ARG A 437 -7.90 17.78 -7.39
C ARG A 437 -7.34 18.25 -6.04
N ILE A 438 -6.55 19.32 -6.04
CA ILE A 438 -5.93 19.86 -4.83
C ILE A 438 -7.01 20.53 -3.98
N ALA A 439 -7.82 21.41 -4.59
CA ALA A 439 -8.97 22.00 -3.93
C ALA A 439 -9.96 20.94 -3.43
N HIS A 440 -10.17 19.87 -4.22
CA HIS A 440 -11.05 18.78 -3.83
C HIS A 440 -10.57 18.04 -2.57
N LYS A 441 -9.29 17.66 -2.52
CA LYS A 441 -8.68 17.05 -1.33
C LYS A 441 -8.74 17.98 -0.12
N ARG A 442 -8.47 19.27 -0.32
CA ARG A 442 -8.52 20.30 0.73
C ARG A 442 -9.90 20.41 1.35
N LYS A 443 -10.97 20.37 0.54
CA LYS A 443 -12.34 20.36 1.03
C LYS A 443 -12.58 19.21 2.02
N TYR A 444 -12.27 17.98 1.64
CA TYR A 444 -12.46 16.83 2.53
C TYR A 444 -11.57 16.87 3.77
N LEU A 445 -10.35 17.39 3.63
CA LEU A 445 -9.44 17.60 4.74
C LEU A 445 -10.03 18.61 5.74
N ALA A 446 -10.54 19.75 5.25
CA ALA A 446 -11.18 20.78 6.04
C ALA A 446 -12.45 20.26 6.74
N GLU A 447 -13.31 19.53 6.03
CA GLU A 447 -14.51 18.89 6.62
C GLU A 447 -14.13 17.89 7.72
N ALA A 448 -13.14 17.03 7.46
CA ALA A 448 -12.70 16.01 8.41
C ALA A 448 -12.16 16.63 9.71
N PHE A 449 -11.28 17.64 9.61
CA PHE A 449 -10.72 18.31 10.78
C PHE A 449 -11.70 19.29 11.44
N GLY A 450 -12.58 19.93 10.67
CA GLY A 450 -13.65 20.79 11.19
C GLY A 450 -14.69 20.03 12.02
N SER A 451 -14.83 18.72 11.81
CA SER A 451 -15.67 17.86 12.64
C SER A 451 -15.08 17.52 14.01
N LEU A 452 -13.79 17.79 14.24
CA LEU A 452 -13.13 17.47 15.50
C LEU A 452 -13.35 18.56 16.57
N PRO A 453 -13.61 18.19 17.83
CA PRO A 453 -13.57 19.12 18.94
C PRO A 453 -12.25 19.89 19.04
N GLN A 454 -12.31 21.19 19.37
CA GLN A 454 -11.14 22.08 19.41
C GLN A 454 -9.98 21.52 20.26
N HIS A 455 -10.26 20.96 21.43
CA HIS A 455 -9.23 20.39 22.31
C HIS A 455 -8.47 19.19 21.68
N ILE A 456 -9.12 18.44 20.79
CA ILE A 456 -8.47 17.36 20.02
C ILE A 456 -7.56 17.98 18.96
N LEU A 457 -8.05 18.99 18.25
CA LEU A 457 -7.26 19.75 17.27
C LEU A 457 -6.03 20.38 17.90
N ASP A 458 -6.15 21.01 19.07
CA ASP A 458 -5.03 21.59 19.81
C ASP A 458 -4.01 20.51 20.21
N SER A 459 -4.48 19.33 20.59
CA SER A 459 -3.62 18.19 20.90
C SER A 459 -2.86 17.69 19.66
N VAL A 460 -3.49 17.70 18.48
CA VAL A 460 -2.82 17.41 17.20
C VAL A 460 -1.78 18.49 16.90
N LYS A 461 -2.16 19.78 16.94
CA LYS A 461 -1.25 20.91 16.72
C LYS A 461 -0.02 20.84 17.64
N LYS A 462 -0.21 20.43 18.90
CA LYS A 462 0.87 20.21 19.86
C LYS A 462 1.73 18.99 19.53
N LYS A 463 1.14 17.85 19.15
CA LYS A 463 1.89 16.64 18.81
C LYS A 463 2.84 16.83 17.62
N TYR A 464 2.39 17.56 16.59
CA TYR A 464 3.15 17.81 15.35
C TYR A 464 3.83 19.18 15.31
N GLU A 465 3.90 19.91 16.44
CA GLU A 465 4.46 21.26 16.51
C GLU A 465 5.84 21.39 15.85
N MET A 466 6.71 20.40 16.08
CA MET A 466 8.04 20.39 15.48
C MET A 466 8.01 20.14 13.97
N ASP A 467 7.11 19.31 13.45
CA ASP A 467 6.99 19.12 12.00
C ASP A 467 6.52 20.41 11.32
N PHE A 468 5.56 21.13 11.92
CA PHE A 468 5.12 22.42 11.41
C PHE A 468 6.27 23.43 11.34
N ARG A 469 7.08 23.53 12.40
CA ARG A 469 8.25 24.42 12.46
C ARG A 469 9.35 24.01 11.49
N LEU A 470 9.81 22.75 11.58
CA LEU A 470 10.94 22.23 10.80
C LEU A 470 10.68 22.32 9.30
N PHE A 471 9.47 21.94 8.88
CA PHE A 471 9.16 21.84 7.47
C PHE A 471 8.37 23.04 6.96
N GLY A 472 8.08 24.04 7.79
CA GLY A 472 7.36 25.26 7.41
C GLY A 472 5.95 24.99 6.87
N TYR A 473 5.21 24.11 7.55
CA TYR A 473 3.79 23.84 7.28
C TYR A 473 2.90 24.78 8.12
N GLU A 474 1.71 25.07 7.60
CA GLU A 474 0.72 25.91 8.29
C GLU A 474 0.09 25.16 9.47
N ARG A 475 -0.11 25.86 10.58
CA ARG A 475 -0.66 25.24 11.82
C ARG A 475 -2.17 25.24 11.86
N ASP A 476 -2.86 25.99 11.00
CA ASP A 476 -4.30 26.15 11.08
C ASP A 476 -5.03 25.47 9.92
N PRO A 477 -5.92 24.49 10.20
CA PRO A 477 -6.74 23.86 9.17
C PRO A 477 -7.62 24.82 8.38
N SER A 478 -7.99 25.97 8.95
CA SER A 478 -8.80 26.97 8.23
C SER A 478 -8.06 27.58 7.04
N ASP A 479 -6.73 27.49 7.01
CA ASP A 479 -5.93 28.05 5.91
C ASP A 479 -5.84 27.08 4.71
N PHE A 480 -6.37 25.85 4.83
CA PHE A 480 -6.56 24.95 3.68
C PHE A 480 -7.42 25.58 2.59
N GLU A 481 -8.33 26.49 2.91
CA GLU A 481 -9.16 27.19 1.93
C GLU A 481 -8.43 28.36 1.25
N LYS A 482 -7.37 28.90 1.86
CA LYS A 482 -6.73 30.16 1.43
C LYS A 482 -5.43 29.97 0.63
N SER A 483 -4.78 28.82 0.74
CA SER A 483 -3.50 28.55 0.08
C SER A 483 -3.66 28.22 -1.42
N SER A 484 -4.19 29.15 -2.23
CA SER A 484 -4.32 28.99 -3.69
C SER A 484 -3.39 29.93 -4.44
#